data_AF-A0A6A3V732-F1
#
_entry.id   AF-A0A6A3V732-F1
#
_cell.length_a   1.000
_cell.length_b   1.000
_cell.length_c   1.000
_cell.angle_alpha   90.00
_cell.angle_beta   90.00
_cell.angle_gamma   90.00
#
_symmetry.space_group_name_H-M   'P 1'
#
loop_
_entity.id
_entity.type
_entity.pdbx_description
1 polymer ?
#
loop_
_entity_poly.entity_id
_entity_poly.type
_entity_poly.pdbx_seq_one_letter_code
_entity_poly.pdbx_strand_id
1 'polypeptide(L)'
;KDATDAYVGNDVSTQQLQTPSTAAPKSSSTGGSTTSTTAAASAATAPASPERRKKRQRSSSVASDCETPPKKTKKRLRWSTITVHEFGVGLGGSSVPGKGGPSIGLSDKPEFTWTTKVGHMAECVEGVHRFTPEERVRLLQSAGVSEGMILRFSREANIINCSRRRTLVEDIAERKAAKKQQRKVESPRPCSSAVLDRPRMIPVNYV
;
A
#
# COMPACT_ATOMS: atom_id res chain seq x y z
N LYS A 1 31.77 -55.83 2.24
CA LYS A 1 31.39 -57.04 1.49
C LYS A 1 29.90 -56.90 1.23
N ASP A 2 29.56 -56.01 0.31
CA ASP A 2 29.21 -56.26 -1.12
C ASP A 2 27.69 -56.36 -1.22
N ALA A 3 27.02 -55.30 -1.69
CA ALA A 3 26.61 -55.07 -3.09
C ALA A 3 25.54 -56.11 -3.51
N THR A 4 24.31 -55.73 -3.89
CA THR A 4 24.03 -55.09 -5.19
C THR A 4 22.66 -54.39 -5.27
N ASP A 5 22.68 -53.33 -6.08
CA ASP A 5 21.57 -52.61 -6.72
C ASP A 5 20.63 -53.50 -7.55
N ALA A 6 19.37 -53.06 -7.67
CA ALA A 6 18.56 -53.34 -8.86
C ALA A 6 17.69 -52.12 -9.21
N TYR A 7 18.23 -51.32 -10.12
CA TYR A 7 17.58 -50.27 -10.90
C TYR A 7 16.81 -50.90 -12.07
N VAL A 8 15.55 -50.51 -12.29
CA VAL A 8 14.83 -50.73 -13.55
C VAL A 8 14.14 -49.43 -13.95
N GLY A 9 14.80 -48.65 -14.82
CA GLY A 9 14.11 -47.86 -15.85
C GLY A 9 13.80 -48.80 -17.03
N ASN A 10 13.06 -48.45 -18.06
CA ASN A 10 12.42 -47.23 -18.54
C ASN A 10 11.56 -47.74 -19.72
N ASP A 11 10.44 -47.11 -20.08
CA ASP A 11 10.18 -46.94 -21.52
C ASP A 11 9.23 -45.78 -21.82
N VAL A 12 9.63 -45.07 -22.86
CA VAL A 12 9.10 -43.83 -23.41
C VAL A 12 8.15 -44.19 -24.54
N SER A 13 7.01 -43.52 -24.66
CA SER A 13 6.30 -43.43 -25.94
C SER A 13 5.90 -42.00 -26.25
N THR A 14 6.71 -41.41 -27.13
CA THR A 14 6.50 -40.18 -27.88
C THR A 14 5.35 -40.37 -28.87
N GLN A 15 4.35 -39.47 -28.88
CA GLN A 15 3.66 -39.12 -30.13
C GLN A 15 3.45 -37.61 -30.22
N GLN A 16 4.04 -37.08 -31.29
CA GLN A 16 3.95 -35.73 -31.84
C GLN A 16 3.04 -35.80 -33.08
N LEU A 17 2.66 -34.63 -33.62
CA LEU A 17 1.90 -34.33 -34.85
C LEU A 17 0.39 -34.12 -34.60
N GLN A 18 -0.30 -33.09 -35.08
CA GLN A 18 -0.02 -32.01 -36.02
C GLN A 18 -1.14 -30.96 -35.90
N THR A 19 -0.83 -29.69 -36.18
CA THR A 19 -1.82 -28.64 -36.53
C THR A 19 -2.31 -28.83 -37.97
N PRO A 20 -3.51 -28.34 -38.31
CA PRO A 20 -3.57 -27.17 -39.20
C PRO A 20 -4.68 -26.15 -38.88
N SER A 21 -4.40 -24.89 -39.20
CA SER A 21 -5.36 -23.78 -39.32
C SER A 21 -6.34 -24.00 -40.47
N THR A 22 -7.63 -23.69 -40.28
CA THR A 22 -8.50 -23.16 -41.35
C THR A 22 -9.61 -22.31 -40.75
N ALA A 23 -9.89 -21.18 -41.41
CA ALA A 23 -10.75 -20.10 -40.96
C ALA A 23 -12.22 -20.25 -41.38
N ALA A 24 -13.07 -19.50 -40.65
CA ALA A 24 -14.45 -19.03 -40.93
C ALA A 24 -15.61 -20.05 -40.89
N PRO A 25 -16.75 -19.64 -40.29
CA PRO A 25 -17.83 -19.14 -41.16
C PRO A 25 -18.56 -17.86 -40.66
N LYS A 26 -18.89 -17.01 -41.65
CA LYS A 26 -20.12 -16.23 -41.93
C LYS A 26 -21.01 -15.75 -40.77
N SER A 27 -21.26 -14.43 -40.74
CA SER A 27 -22.58 -13.88 -41.11
C SER A 27 -22.55 -12.36 -41.29
N SER A 28 -23.10 -11.94 -42.42
CA SER A 28 -23.29 -10.59 -42.94
C SER A 28 -24.55 -9.89 -42.39
N SER A 29 -24.47 -8.55 -42.30
CA SER A 29 -25.49 -7.53 -42.66
C SER A 29 -26.85 -7.55 -41.89
N THR A 30 -27.54 -6.47 -41.51
CA THR A 30 -27.71 -5.09 -41.99
C THR A 30 -28.50 -4.36 -40.88
N GLY A 31 -28.22 -3.11 -40.50
CA GLY A 31 -29.01 -1.97 -40.96
C GLY A 31 -29.71 -1.19 -39.82
N GLY A 32 -29.76 0.15 -39.94
CA GLY A 32 -30.51 1.10 -39.10
C GLY A 32 -29.60 2.06 -38.33
N SER A 33 -29.08 3.15 -38.89
CA SER A 33 -29.73 4.41 -39.32
C SER A 33 -30.37 5.21 -38.16
N THR A 34 -29.69 6.31 -37.79
CA THR A 34 -30.17 7.70 -37.50
C THR A 34 -31.37 7.85 -36.54
N THR A 35 -31.37 8.66 -35.47
CA THR A 35 -31.17 10.13 -35.37
C THR A 35 -31.14 10.59 -33.90
N SER A 36 -30.27 11.57 -33.63
CA SER A 36 -30.36 12.70 -32.66
C SER A 36 -31.44 12.74 -31.56
N THR A 37 -31.02 13.01 -30.32
CA THR A 37 -31.60 14.13 -29.55
C THR A 37 -30.61 14.70 -28.53
N THR A 38 -30.54 16.01 -28.53
CA THR A 38 -29.71 16.90 -27.73
C THR A 38 -30.31 17.21 -26.35
N ALA A 39 -29.42 17.61 -25.44
CA ALA A 39 -29.59 18.63 -24.40
C ALA A 39 -29.96 18.20 -22.95
N ALA A 40 -28.99 18.56 -22.08
CA ALA A 40 -29.14 19.35 -20.85
C ALA A 40 -29.58 18.69 -19.54
N ALA A 41 -28.64 18.65 -18.59
CA ALA A 41 -28.78 19.05 -17.18
C ALA A 41 -27.43 18.81 -16.47
N SER A 42 -26.93 19.56 -15.49
CA SER A 42 -27.13 20.91 -14.98
C SER A 42 -25.90 21.17 -14.11
N ALA A 43 -25.20 22.28 -14.34
CA ALA A 43 -23.98 22.64 -13.61
C ALA A 43 -24.29 23.02 -12.16
N ALA A 44 -23.58 22.40 -11.22
CA ALA A 44 -23.69 22.67 -9.80
C ALA A 44 -23.12 24.06 -9.45
N THR A 45 -23.93 24.83 -8.75
CA THR A 45 -23.75 26.22 -8.34
C THR A 45 -22.61 26.38 -7.33
N ALA A 46 -21.56 27.12 -7.71
CA ALA A 46 -20.52 27.60 -6.80
C ALA A 46 -21.03 28.86 -6.05
N PRO A 47 -20.86 28.99 -4.73
CA PRO A 47 -21.26 30.18 -4.01
C PRO A 47 -20.28 31.34 -4.21
N ALA A 48 -20.88 32.50 -4.41
CA ALA A 48 -20.27 33.75 -4.84
C ALA A 48 -19.25 34.34 -3.84
N SER A 49 -18.19 34.91 -4.44
CA SER A 49 -17.20 35.78 -3.82
C SER A 49 -17.81 37.17 -3.53
N PRO A 50 -17.72 37.73 -2.30
CA PRO A 50 -18.18 39.08 -2.06
C PRO A 50 -17.11 40.13 -2.46
N GLU A 51 -17.38 40.75 -3.60
CA GLU A 51 -17.29 42.18 -3.93
C GLU A 51 -16.35 43.09 -3.11
N ARG A 52 -15.50 43.77 -3.88
CA ARG A 52 -14.44 44.67 -3.47
C ARG A 52 -14.87 46.12 -3.76
N ARG A 53 -15.28 46.89 -2.74
CA ARG A 53 -14.97 48.34 -2.52
C ARG A 53 -16.02 49.05 -1.65
N LYS A 54 -15.53 49.80 -0.65
CA LYS A 54 -15.84 51.23 -0.50
C LYS A 54 -14.71 51.93 0.26
N LYS A 55 -14.19 52.99 -0.34
CA LYS A 55 -13.10 53.83 0.14
C LYS A 55 -13.69 55.09 0.76
N ARG A 56 -13.16 55.44 1.95
CA ARG A 56 -13.20 56.73 2.69
C ARG A 56 -14.48 57.09 3.48
N GLN A 57 -14.30 57.21 4.79
CA GLN A 57 -14.34 58.53 5.44
C GLN A 57 -13.43 58.52 6.69
N ARG A 58 -12.59 59.55 6.83
CA ARG A 58 -11.72 59.79 7.98
C ARG A 58 -12.42 60.88 8.80
N SER A 59 -13.14 60.50 9.84
CA SER A 59 -13.67 61.43 10.83
C SER A 59 -12.88 61.24 12.13
N SER A 60 -12.15 62.29 12.47
CA SER A 60 -11.50 62.48 13.76
C SER A 60 -12.56 62.72 14.83
N SER A 61 -12.58 61.88 15.86
CA SER A 61 -13.10 62.29 17.17
C SER A 61 -12.21 61.69 18.24
N VAL A 62 -11.74 62.58 19.10
CA VAL A 62 -10.87 62.31 20.23
C VAL A 62 -11.78 61.76 21.33
N ALA A 63 -11.62 60.48 21.67
CA ALA A 63 -12.15 59.91 22.89
C ALA A 63 -11.08 58.95 23.45
N SER A 64 -10.58 59.32 24.62
CA SER A 64 -9.67 58.54 25.42
C SER A 64 -10.45 57.39 26.05
N ASP A 65 -10.41 56.23 25.42
CA ASP A 65 -10.73 54.95 26.05
C ASP A 65 -9.46 54.11 26.14
N CYS A 66 -9.25 53.49 27.30
CA CYS A 66 -8.12 52.61 27.59
C CYS A 66 -8.18 51.36 26.69
N GLU A 67 -7.66 51.50 25.47
CA GLU A 67 -7.53 50.43 24.48
C GLU A 67 -6.49 49.42 24.99
N THR A 68 -7.00 48.33 25.56
CA THR A 68 -6.19 47.14 25.81
C THR A 68 -5.91 46.52 24.43
N PRO A 69 -4.64 46.34 24.02
CA PRO A 69 -4.34 45.92 22.65
C PRO A 69 -5.03 44.57 22.36
N PRO A 70 -5.72 44.41 21.22
CA PRO A 70 -6.41 43.18 20.90
C PRO A 70 -5.38 42.04 20.87
N LYS A 71 -5.41 41.19 21.91
CA LYS A 71 -4.59 40.00 22.00
C LYS A 71 -4.89 39.16 20.77
N LYS A 72 -3.97 39.12 19.80
CA LYS A 72 -4.10 38.33 18.59
C LYS A 72 -4.27 36.87 19.02
N THR A 73 -5.50 36.38 18.99
CA THR A 73 -5.79 34.98 19.29
C THR A 73 -5.08 34.16 18.22
N LYS A 74 -4.12 33.32 18.65
CA LYS A 74 -3.45 32.40 17.75
C LYS A 74 -4.52 31.47 17.18
N LYS A 75 -4.79 31.57 15.88
CA LYS A 75 -5.69 30.64 15.18
C LYS A 75 -5.11 29.24 15.29
N ARG A 76 -5.95 28.26 15.63
CA ARG A 76 -5.56 26.84 15.74
C ARG A 76 -6.53 25.99 14.94
N LEU A 77 -6.00 25.01 14.22
CA LEU A 77 -6.78 24.00 13.54
C LEU A 77 -7.01 22.82 14.49
N ARG A 78 -8.26 22.33 14.51
CA ARG A 78 -8.65 21.14 15.25
C ARG A 78 -9.61 20.33 14.39
N TRP A 79 -9.37 19.02 14.31
CA TRP A 79 -10.35 18.10 13.74
C TRP A 79 -11.51 17.90 14.72
N SER A 80 -12.72 18.10 14.24
CA SER A 80 -13.95 17.90 15.02
C SER A 80 -14.72 16.66 14.61
N THR A 81 -14.61 16.28 13.34
CA THR A 81 -15.47 15.30 12.69
C THR A 81 -14.63 14.32 11.91
N ILE A 82 -14.95 13.03 12.02
CA ILE A 82 -14.43 11.97 11.18
C ILE A 82 -15.56 11.44 10.29
N THR A 83 -15.21 11.08 9.06
CA THR A 83 -16.07 10.33 8.16
C THR A 83 -15.53 8.91 8.11
N VAL A 84 -16.38 7.93 8.45
CA VAL A 84 -16.04 6.51 8.46
C VAL A 84 -16.67 5.88 7.23
N HIS A 85 -15.86 5.16 6.46
CA HIS A 85 -16.29 4.34 5.34
C HIS A 85 -16.03 2.88 5.68
N GLU A 86 -17.09 2.10 5.75
CA GLU A 86 -17.01 0.67 6.02
C GLU A 86 -17.11 -0.08 4.71
N PHE A 87 -16.18 -0.99 4.47
CA PHE A 87 -16.07 -1.75 3.23
C PHE A 87 -16.21 -3.24 3.52
N GLY A 88 -16.81 -3.95 2.58
CA GLY A 88 -16.79 -5.40 2.59
C GLY A 88 -15.39 -5.96 2.34
N VAL A 89 -15.26 -7.27 2.55
CA VAL A 89 -14.05 -8.02 2.22
C VAL A 89 -13.91 -8.12 0.70
N GLY A 90 -12.72 -7.82 0.19
CA GLY A 90 -12.39 -7.90 -1.24
C GLY A 90 -11.09 -8.65 -1.51
N LEU A 91 -10.88 -8.98 -2.79
CA LEU A 91 -9.61 -9.53 -3.28
C LEU A 91 -8.53 -8.46 -3.36
N GLY A 92 -7.28 -8.91 -3.26
CA GLY A 92 -6.13 -8.02 -3.41
C GLY A 92 -5.90 -7.20 -2.16
N GLY A 93 -4.84 -6.40 -2.13
CA GLY A 93 -4.47 -5.62 -0.95
C GLY A 93 -3.07 -5.07 -1.14
N SER A 94 -2.72 -4.02 -0.41
CA SER A 94 -1.40 -3.39 -0.54
C SER A 94 -0.27 -4.31 -0.02
N SER A 95 -0.60 -5.30 0.81
CA SER A 95 0.34 -6.22 1.42
C SER A 95 0.12 -7.67 0.96
N VAL A 96 1.23 -8.37 0.71
CA VAL A 96 1.21 -9.80 0.37
C VAL A 96 1.50 -10.61 1.63
N PRO A 97 0.61 -11.54 2.04
CA PRO A 97 0.79 -12.33 3.25
C PRO A 97 1.98 -13.28 3.09
N GLY A 98 2.90 -13.28 4.06
CA GLY A 98 4.12 -14.12 4.00
C GLY A 98 3.87 -15.62 4.15
N LYS A 99 2.70 -16.03 4.65
CA LYS A 99 2.31 -17.42 4.93
C LYS A 99 1.62 -18.11 3.73
N GLY A 100 1.60 -17.48 2.55
CA GLY A 100 0.90 -17.99 1.36
C GLY A 100 -0.57 -17.58 1.31
N GLY A 101 -1.38 -18.26 0.49
CA GLY A 101 -2.81 -17.96 0.33
C GLY A 101 -3.10 -16.59 -0.32
N PRO A 102 -4.39 -16.27 -0.53
CA PRO A 102 -4.79 -15.02 -1.19
C PRO A 102 -4.54 -13.82 -0.27
N SER A 103 -4.24 -12.66 -0.84
CA SER A 103 -4.32 -11.39 -0.12
C SER A 103 -5.77 -10.95 0.02
N ILE A 104 -6.08 -10.34 1.17
CA ILE A 104 -7.38 -9.74 1.46
C ILE A 104 -7.23 -8.22 1.48
N GLY A 105 -8.27 -7.57 0.98
CA GLY A 105 -8.40 -6.13 0.92
C GLY A 105 -9.85 -5.73 1.11
N LEU A 106 -10.16 -4.53 0.64
CA LEU A 106 -11.49 -3.94 0.74
C LEU A 106 -12.20 -4.06 -0.60
N SER A 107 -13.52 -4.15 -0.57
CA SER A 107 -14.36 -4.02 -1.75
C SER A 107 -14.22 -2.62 -2.38
N ASP A 108 -14.52 -2.50 -3.68
CA ASP A 108 -14.38 -1.22 -4.39
C ASP A 108 -15.34 -0.14 -3.87
N LYS A 109 -16.51 -0.54 -3.39
CA LYS A 109 -17.54 0.37 -2.88
C LYS A 109 -17.70 0.18 -1.37
N PRO A 110 -17.82 1.28 -0.60
CA PRO A 110 -18.18 1.19 0.80
C PRO A 110 -19.62 0.70 0.94
N GLU A 111 -19.84 -0.18 1.89
CA GLU A 111 -21.17 -0.67 2.26
C GLU A 111 -21.89 0.37 3.11
N PHE A 112 -21.16 1.04 4.00
CA PHE A 112 -21.71 2.09 4.84
C PHE A 112 -20.79 3.31 4.93
N THR A 113 -21.40 4.48 5.07
CA THR A 113 -20.66 5.74 5.22
C THR A 113 -21.39 6.62 6.22
N TRP A 114 -20.67 7.07 7.23
CA TRP A 114 -21.25 7.86 8.30
C TRP A 114 -20.23 8.81 8.89
N THR A 115 -20.69 9.71 9.76
CA THR A 115 -19.83 10.72 10.39
C THR A 115 -20.01 10.73 11.89
N THR A 116 -18.94 11.02 12.62
CA THR A 116 -18.99 11.16 14.06
C THR A 116 -17.92 12.14 14.56
N LYS A 117 -18.00 12.49 15.85
CA LYS A 117 -17.04 13.40 16.47
C LYS A 117 -15.74 12.67 16.81
N VAL A 118 -14.63 13.38 16.64
CA VAL A 118 -13.31 12.90 17.08
C VAL A 118 -13.38 12.61 18.59
N GLY A 119 -13.03 11.37 18.99
CA GLY A 119 -12.98 10.93 20.39
C GLY A 119 -14.17 10.10 20.88
N HIS A 120 -15.26 9.96 20.10
CA HIS A 120 -16.43 9.17 20.50
C HIS A 120 -16.30 7.65 20.27
N MET A 121 -15.33 7.18 19.47
CA MET A 121 -15.20 5.76 19.07
C MET A 121 -14.00 5.03 19.70
N ALA A 122 -13.32 5.64 20.67
CA ALA A 122 -12.03 5.14 21.15
C ALA A 122 -12.19 4.06 22.25
N GLU A 123 -12.91 2.98 21.96
CA GLU A 123 -13.05 1.85 22.89
C GLU A 123 -12.85 0.55 22.10
N CYS A 124 -12.01 -0.34 22.64
CA CYS A 124 -11.53 -1.60 22.06
C CYS A 124 -10.34 -1.46 21.07
N VAL A 125 -9.12 -1.50 21.60
CA VAL A 125 -7.93 -1.84 20.82
C VAL A 125 -7.66 -3.33 20.99
N GLU A 126 -8.51 -4.16 20.39
CA GLU A 126 -8.07 -5.52 20.08
C GLU A 126 -6.99 -5.34 19.00
N GLY A 127 -5.79 -5.90 19.23
CA GLY A 127 -4.64 -5.67 18.36
C GLY A 127 -4.92 -6.06 16.90
N VAL A 128 -3.95 -5.81 16.02
CA VAL A 128 -4.09 -6.18 14.60
C VAL A 128 -4.26 -7.70 14.47
N HIS A 129 -5.48 -8.12 14.11
CA HIS A 129 -5.79 -9.53 13.90
C HIS A 129 -5.05 -10.06 12.66
N ARG A 130 -4.46 -11.26 12.78
CA ARG A 130 -3.66 -11.88 11.70
C ARG A 130 -4.31 -13.17 11.24
N PHE A 131 -5.07 -13.09 10.16
CA PHE A 131 -5.71 -14.25 9.57
C PHE A 131 -4.72 -15.32 9.08
N THR A 132 -5.08 -16.59 9.23
CA THR A 132 -4.43 -17.76 8.60
C THR A 132 -4.77 -17.83 7.11
N PRO A 133 -4.00 -18.56 6.28
CA PRO A 133 -4.33 -18.74 4.87
C PRO A 133 -5.75 -19.27 4.64
N GLU A 134 -6.19 -20.24 5.45
CA GLU A 134 -7.50 -20.90 5.34
C GLU A 134 -8.62 -19.95 5.76
N GLU A 135 -8.44 -19.17 6.83
CA GLU A 135 -9.37 -18.11 7.23
C GLU A 135 -9.54 -17.08 6.11
N ARG A 136 -8.45 -16.73 5.41
CA ARG A 136 -8.54 -15.78 4.31
C ARG A 136 -9.33 -16.31 3.13
N VAL A 137 -9.14 -17.59 2.78
CA VAL A 137 -9.93 -18.27 1.76
C VAL A 137 -11.41 -18.25 2.15
N ARG A 138 -11.72 -18.61 3.39
CA ARG A 138 -13.11 -18.63 3.88
C ARG A 138 -13.76 -17.25 3.84
N LEU A 139 -13.06 -16.20 4.26
CA LEU A 139 -13.54 -14.83 4.18
C LEU A 139 -13.90 -14.41 2.75
N LEU A 140 -13.03 -14.77 1.79
CA LEU A 140 -13.27 -14.45 0.37
C LEU A 140 -14.42 -15.28 -0.23
N GLN A 141 -14.52 -16.55 0.13
CA GLN A 141 -15.66 -17.40 -0.29
C GLN A 141 -16.98 -16.84 0.27
N SER A 142 -17.00 -16.43 1.54
CA SER A 142 -18.17 -15.78 2.16
C SER A 142 -18.51 -14.43 1.50
N ALA A 143 -17.52 -13.75 0.92
CA ALA A 143 -17.73 -12.54 0.13
C ALA A 143 -18.17 -12.82 -1.33
N GLY A 144 -18.42 -14.08 -1.69
CA GLY A 144 -18.87 -14.46 -3.03
C GLY A 144 -17.76 -14.55 -4.09
N VAL A 145 -16.49 -14.54 -3.67
CA VAL A 145 -15.36 -14.70 -4.58
C VAL A 145 -15.24 -16.16 -5.03
N SER A 146 -15.10 -16.38 -6.33
CA SER A 146 -14.98 -17.73 -6.89
C SER A 146 -13.65 -18.40 -6.53
N GLU A 147 -13.68 -19.72 -6.34
CA GLU A 147 -12.49 -20.51 -6.01
C GLU A 147 -11.37 -20.35 -7.04
N GLY A 148 -11.71 -20.25 -8.33
CA GLY A 148 -10.75 -20.02 -9.40
C GLY A 148 -9.99 -18.69 -9.24
N MET A 149 -10.68 -17.64 -8.80
CA MET A 149 -10.05 -16.35 -8.51
C MET A 149 -9.18 -16.45 -7.27
N ILE A 150 -9.68 -17.06 -6.18
CA ILE A 150 -8.91 -17.27 -4.95
C ILE A 150 -7.60 -18.02 -5.23
N LEU A 151 -7.66 -19.08 -6.03
CA LEU A 151 -6.49 -19.86 -6.42
C LEU A 151 -5.49 -19.02 -7.23
N ARG A 152 -5.96 -18.19 -8.16
CA ARG A 152 -5.11 -17.30 -8.96
C ARG A 152 -4.33 -16.33 -8.06
N PHE A 153 -5.04 -15.61 -7.19
CA PHE A 153 -4.42 -14.66 -6.26
C PHE A 153 -3.49 -15.34 -5.24
N SER A 154 -3.81 -16.58 -4.83
CA SER A 154 -2.92 -17.37 -3.97
C SER A 154 -1.59 -17.71 -4.66
N ARG A 155 -1.64 -18.07 -5.95
CA ARG A 155 -0.43 -18.32 -6.75
C ARG A 155 0.41 -17.07 -6.91
N GLU A 156 -0.23 -15.94 -7.22
CA GLU A 156 0.45 -14.64 -7.35
C GLU A 156 1.17 -14.25 -6.04
N ALA A 157 0.50 -14.38 -4.90
CA ALA A 157 1.11 -14.12 -3.59
C ALA A 157 2.34 -15.00 -3.33
N ASN A 158 2.27 -16.28 -3.71
CA ASN A 158 3.40 -17.20 -3.56
C ASN A 158 4.58 -16.84 -4.47
N ILE A 159 4.31 -16.46 -5.73
CA ILE A 159 5.35 -16.01 -6.66
C ILE A 159 6.10 -14.81 -6.07
N ILE A 160 5.38 -13.83 -5.52
CA ILE A 160 5.97 -12.64 -4.89
C ILE A 160 6.82 -13.05 -3.68
N ASN A 161 6.31 -13.92 -2.81
CA ASN A 161 7.05 -14.37 -1.63
C ASN A 161 8.30 -15.17 -2.00
N CYS A 162 8.23 -16.02 -3.02
CA CYS A 162 9.39 -16.74 -3.55
C CYS A 162 10.44 -15.79 -4.12
N SER A 163 10.01 -14.75 -4.82
CA SER A 163 10.92 -13.69 -5.32
C SER A 163 11.63 -12.98 -4.16
N ARG A 164 10.86 -12.50 -3.17
CA ARG A 164 11.41 -11.82 -1.98
C ARG A 164 12.39 -12.70 -1.20
N ARG A 165 12.09 -14.00 -1.06
CA ARG A 165 12.98 -14.93 -0.37
C ARG A 165 14.31 -15.09 -1.11
N ARG A 166 14.28 -15.15 -2.45
CA ARG A 166 15.51 -15.21 -3.26
C ARG A 166 16.35 -13.96 -3.09
N THR A 167 15.76 -12.77 -3.24
CA THR A 167 16.47 -11.49 -3.05
C THR A 167 17.07 -11.38 -1.64
N LEU A 168 16.32 -11.76 -0.60
CA LEU A 168 16.83 -11.72 0.77
C LEU A 168 18.06 -12.62 0.97
N VAL A 169 18.10 -13.79 0.33
CA VAL A 169 19.25 -14.69 0.39
C VAL A 169 20.46 -14.09 -0.34
N GLU A 170 20.24 -13.49 -1.51
CA GLU A 170 21.27 -12.79 -2.30
C GLU A 170 21.88 -11.62 -1.52
N ASP A 171 21.04 -10.75 -0.95
CA ASP A 171 21.47 -9.61 -0.12
C ASP A 171 22.30 -10.04 1.09
N ILE A 172 21.88 -11.13 1.76
CA ILE A 172 22.63 -11.68 2.91
C ILE A 172 23.99 -12.21 2.45
N ALA A 173 24.05 -12.88 1.30
CA ALA A 173 25.30 -13.40 0.74
C ALA A 173 26.24 -12.25 0.36
N GLU A 174 25.73 -11.21 -0.29
CA GLU A 174 26.50 -10.02 -0.67
C GLU A 174 27.08 -9.30 0.56
N ARG A 175 26.25 -9.05 1.59
CA ARG A 175 26.72 -8.43 2.84
C ARG A 175 27.79 -9.28 3.54
N LYS A 176 27.65 -10.61 3.54
CA LYS A 176 28.66 -11.52 4.09
C LYS A 176 29.97 -11.48 3.28
N ALA A 177 29.89 -11.42 1.96
CA ALA A 177 31.05 -11.29 1.08
C ALA A 177 31.77 -9.95 1.28
N ALA A 178 31.04 -8.83 1.32
CA ALA A 178 31.58 -7.51 1.60
C ALA A 178 32.30 -7.45 2.96
N LYS A 179 31.70 -8.02 4.01
CA LYS A 179 32.33 -8.12 5.33
C LYS A 179 33.61 -8.97 5.31
N LYS A 180 33.65 -10.07 4.52
CA LYS A 180 34.86 -10.89 4.35
C LYS A 180 35.95 -10.14 3.59
N GLN A 181 35.60 -9.34 2.59
CA GLN A 181 36.54 -8.50 1.85
C GLN A 181 37.12 -7.39 2.74
N GLN A 182 36.31 -6.69 3.53
CA GLN A 182 36.79 -5.69 4.50
C GLN A 182 37.82 -6.30 5.47
N ARG A 183 37.54 -7.49 6.03
CA ARG A 183 38.49 -8.22 6.89
C ARG A 183 39.77 -8.66 6.18
N LYS A 184 39.74 -8.83 4.85
CA LYS A 184 40.92 -9.23 4.06
C LYS A 184 41.79 -8.03 3.69
N VAL A 185 41.18 -6.85 3.50
CA VAL A 185 41.87 -5.57 3.24
C VAL A 185 42.44 -5.00 4.54
N GLU A 186 41.79 -5.27 5.68
CA GLU A 186 42.30 -4.99 7.02
C GLU A 186 43.31 -6.07 7.46
N SER A 187 44.40 -6.23 6.69
CA SER A 187 45.62 -6.87 7.20
C SER A 187 46.20 -6.01 8.33
N PRO A 188 46.93 -6.58 9.32
CA PRO A 188 47.24 -5.91 10.57
C PRO A 188 48.03 -4.63 10.30
N ARG A 189 47.35 -3.48 10.34
CA ARG A 189 48.03 -2.21 10.57
C ARG A 189 48.55 -2.28 12.00
N PRO A 190 49.83 -1.98 12.26
CA PRO A 190 50.31 -1.86 13.62
C PRO A 190 49.43 -0.86 14.36
N CYS A 191 48.90 -1.30 15.51
CA CYS A 191 48.08 -0.51 16.41
C CYS A 191 48.87 0.73 16.87
N SER A 192 48.73 1.86 16.19
CA SER A 192 49.26 3.12 16.71
C SER A 192 48.55 4.40 16.24
N SER A 193 47.68 4.39 15.22
CA SER A 193 47.14 5.65 14.67
C SER A 193 45.72 6.02 15.11
N ALA A 194 44.98 5.15 15.82
CA ALA A 194 43.59 5.44 16.20
C ALA A 194 43.42 6.37 17.41
N VAL A 195 44.52 6.77 18.07
CA VAL A 195 44.48 7.64 19.26
C VAL A 195 44.55 9.13 18.90
N LEU A 196 45.02 9.47 17.69
CA LEU A 196 45.25 10.87 17.31
C LEU A 196 44.06 11.55 16.63
N ASP A 197 43.09 10.79 16.12
CA ASP A 197 41.95 11.34 15.35
C ASP A 197 40.62 11.30 16.12
N ARG A 198 40.69 11.21 17.45
CA ARG A 198 39.50 11.34 18.30
C ARG A 198 39.32 12.83 18.63
N PRO A 199 38.21 13.47 18.22
CA PRO A 199 37.89 14.80 18.70
C PRO A 199 37.88 14.78 20.23
N ARG A 200 38.71 15.61 20.87
CA ARG A 200 38.76 15.70 22.33
C ARG A 200 37.42 16.22 22.84
N MET A 201 36.54 15.32 23.29
CA MET A 201 35.41 15.72 24.11
C MET A 201 35.95 16.22 25.45
N ILE A 202 35.44 17.37 25.91
CA ILE A 202 35.75 17.94 27.23
C ILE A 202 35.45 16.85 28.29
N PRO A 203 36.43 16.49 29.15
CA PRO A 203 36.20 15.50 30.19
C PRO A 203 35.08 15.92 31.15
N VAL A 204 34.23 14.97 31.51
CA VAL A 204 33.13 15.13 32.47
C VAL A 204 33.68 15.17 33.91
N ASN A 205 34.57 16.11 34.19
CA ASN A 205 34.98 16.44 35.55
C ASN A 205 34.99 17.96 35.69
N TYR A 206 33.79 18.53 35.78
CA TYR A 206 33.58 19.78 36.50
C TYR A 206 33.08 19.38 37.89
N VAL A 207 33.93 19.62 38.89
CA VAL A 207 33.55 19.75 40.31
C VAL A 207 33.32 21.23 40.55
#